data_AF-A0A059D4P4-F1
#
_entry.id   AF-A0A059D4P4-F1
#
_cell.length_a   1.000
_cell.length_b   1.000
_cell.length_c   1.000
_cell.angle_alpha   90.00
_cell.angle_beta   90.00
_cell.angle_gamma   90.00
#
_symmetry.space_group_name_H-M   'P 1'
#
loop_
_entity.id
_entity.type
_entity.pdbx_description
1 polymer ?
#
loop_
_entity_poly.entity_id
_entity_poly.type
_entity_poly.pdbx_seq_one_letter_code
_entity_poly.pdbx_strand_id
1 'polypeptide(L)'
;AGRYEVDGYVYNAAEEPKVLMTGKWNESLSYQPCDLEGEPLPGSELKEVWHVADVPANDKFQYTYFAHKLNSFQTAPKKLLASDSRLRPDRYALEKGDLSKAGAEKSRLEERQRAEKRERESKDQKFTPRWFDPTDEVTPTPWGDLEVYSYNGRYMEHRAAADSSNSSSEIDVTSIEFNPWQYSDVSTE
;
A
#
# COMPACT_ATOMS: atom_id res chain seq x y z
N ALA A 1 26.69 14.01 -8.38
CA ALA A 1 25.30 13.55 -8.52
C ALA A 1 24.37 14.72 -8.25
N GLY A 2 23.52 15.07 -9.22
CA GLY A 2 22.47 16.07 -9.00
C GLY A 2 21.46 15.56 -7.99
N ARG A 3 20.75 16.47 -7.31
CA ARG A 3 19.66 16.10 -6.42
C ARG A 3 18.55 15.45 -7.25
N TYR A 4 18.09 14.27 -6.84
CA TYR A 4 16.97 13.52 -7.44
C TYR A 4 17.22 12.82 -8.78
N GLU A 5 18.44 12.89 -9.31
CA GLU A 5 18.78 12.24 -10.58
C GLU A 5 18.65 10.71 -10.49
N VAL A 6 18.19 10.12 -11.60
CA VAL A 6 18.19 8.69 -11.86
C VAL A 6 18.74 8.49 -13.27
N ASP A 7 19.72 7.62 -13.39
CA ASP A 7 20.26 7.16 -14.65
C ASP A 7 20.49 5.64 -14.61
N GLY A 8 20.48 5.01 -15.78
CA GLY A 8 20.70 3.59 -15.91
C GLY A 8 20.54 3.10 -17.33
N TYR A 9 20.80 1.82 -17.54
CA TYR A 9 20.76 1.19 -18.85
C TYR A 9 19.87 -0.05 -18.85
N VAL A 10 19.23 -0.31 -19.99
CA VAL A 10 18.62 -1.60 -20.27
C VAL A 10 19.56 -2.38 -21.18
N TYR A 11 19.92 -3.59 -20.73
CA TYR A 11 20.82 -4.50 -21.42
C TYR A 11 20.05 -5.60 -22.13
N ASN A 12 20.58 -6.08 -23.26
CA ASN A 12 20.11 -7.31 -23.87
C ASN A 12 20.69 -8.55 -23.15
N ALA A 13 20.32 -9.74 -23.62
CA ALA A 13 20.82 -11.01 -23.06
C ALA A 13 22.34 -11.24 -23.24
N ALA A 14 23.01 -10.44 -24.09
CA ALA A 14 24.45 -10.45 -24.28
C ALA A 14 25.18 -9.41 -23.42
N GLU A 15 24.49 -8.80 -22.45
CA GLU A 15 25.02 -7.73 -21.58
C GLU A 15 25.48 -6.47 -22.34
N GLU A 16 24.90 -6.23 -23.52
CA GLU A 16 25.16 -5.02 -24.29
C GLU A 16 24.09 -3.97 -23.96
N PRO A 17 24.48 -2.72 -23.65
CA PRO A 17 23.52 -1.65 -23.44
C PRO A 17 22.77 -1.36 -24.75
N LYS A 18 21.46 -1.16 -24.65
CA LYS A 18 20.59 -0.82 -25.81
C LYS A 18 19.78 0.44 -25.59
N VAL A 19 19.49 0.76 -24.34
CA VAL A 19 18.68 1.92 -23.97
C VAL A 19 19.33 2.60 -22.77
N LEU A 20 19.61 3.89 -22.91
CA LEU A 20 19.92 4.78 -21.80
C LEU A 20 18.60 5.32 -21.24
N MET A 21 18.40 5.20 -19.94
CA MET A 21 17.30 5.79 -19.20
C MET A 21 17.84 6.90 -18.30
N THR A 22 17.24 8.08 -18.34
CA THR A 22 17.66 9.24 -17.55
C THR A 22 16.46 10.06 -17.10
N GLY A 23 16.59 10.74 -15.97
CA GLY A 23 15.61 11.68 -15.49
C GLY A 23 15.77 11.97 -14.01
N LYS A 24 14.69 12.41 -13.38
CA LYS A 24 14.63 12.59 -11.94
C LYS A 24 13.39 11.92 -11.39
N TRP A 25 13.54 11.12 -10.34
CA TRP A 25 12.43 10.33 -9.79
C TRP A 25 11.26 11.17 -9.28
N ASN A 26 11.47 12.47 -9.04
CA ASN A 26 10.44 13.41 -8.59
C ASN A 26 9.86 14.30 -9.71
N GLU A 27 10.33 14.18 -10.96
CA GLU A 27 9.90 15.02 -12.09
C GLU A 27 9.47 14.15 -13.29
N SER A 28 10.42 13.52 -13.98
CA SER A 28 10.13 12.68 -15.14
C SER A 28 11.24 11.67 -15.41
N LEU A 29 10.92 10.66 -16.22
CA LEU A 29 11.84 9.63 -16.68
C LEU A 29 11.72 9.52 -18.18
N SER A 30 12.86 9.52 -18.85
CA SER A 30 12.97 9.40 -20.30
C SER A 30 13.94 8.29 -20.68
N TYR A 31 13.88 7.87 -21.94
CA TYR A 31 14.83 6.91 -22.50
C TYR A 31 15.23 7.28 -23.93
N GLN A 32 16.38 6.77 -24.35
CA GLN A 32 16.84 6.83 -25.73
C GLN A 32 17.72 5.62 -26.09
N PRO A 33 17.69 5.14 -27.33
CA PRO A 33 18.63 4.13 -27.80
C PRO A 33 20.09 4.59 -27.62
N CYS A 34 20.96 3.68 -27.19
CA CYS A 34 22.40 3.94 -27.05
C CYS A 34 23.25 2.90 -27.79
N ASP A 35 24.51 3.25 -28.03
CA ASP A 35 25.53 2.35 -28.55
C ASP A 35 26.15 1.48 -27.43
N LEU A 36 27.19 0.72 -27.78
CA LEU A 36 27.90 -0.18 -26.86
C LEU A 36 28.65 0.56 -25.74
N GLU A 37 28.95 1.84 -25.92
CA GLU A 37 29.58 2.70 -24.91
C GLU A 37 28.54 3.34 -23.99
N GLY A 38 27.24 3.15 -24.29
CA GLY A 38 26.14 3.75 -23.54
C GLY A 38 25.83 5.17 -23.99
N GLU A 39 26.41 5.63 -25.10
CA GLU A 39 26.18 6.96 -25.64
C GLU A 39 24.94 6.99 -26.55
N PRO A 40 24.16 8.07 -26.57
CA PRO A 40 22.95 8.15 -27.38
C PRO A 40 23.26 7.99 -28.87
N LEU A 41 22.47 7.17 -29.57
CA LEU A 41 22.69 6.96 -31.00
C LEU A 41 22.51 8.28 -31.78
N PRO A 42 23.35 8.56 -32.80
CA PRO A 42 23.22 9.76 -33.62
C PRO A 42 21.82 9.89 -34.23
N GLY A 43 21.17 11.04 -34.00
CA GLY A 43 19.81 11.31 -34.49
C GLY A 43 18.70 10.62 -33.70
N SER A 44 19.00 9.94 -32.60
CA SER A 44 17.97 9.46 -31.66
C SER A 44 17.39 10.63 -30.86
N GLU A 45 16.13 10.47 -30.47
CA GLU A 45 15.40 11.43 -29.64
C GLU A 45 15.18 10.86 -28.25
N LEU A 46 15.32 11.73 -27.25
CA LEU A 46 14.96 11.42 -25.87
C LEU A 46 13.44 11.38 -25.73
N LYS A 47 12.89 10.21 -25.40
CA LYS A 47 11.45 9.99 -25.27
C LYS A 47 11.06 9.85 -23.80
N GLU A 48 10.14 10.70 -23.36
CA GLU A 48 9.56 10.60 -22.01
C GLU A 48 8.67 9.35 -21.90
N VAL A 49 8.84 8.58 -20.82
CA VAL A 49 8.04 7.38 -20.50
C VAL A 49 7.19 7.54 -19.25
N TRP A 50 7.57 8.47 -18.39
CA TRP A 50 6.85 8.76 -17.16
C TRP A 50 7.07 10.22 -16.77
N HIS A 51 6.02 10.84 -16.25
CA HIS A 51 6.03 12.20 -15.71
C HIS A 51 5.24 12.20 -14.40
N VAL A 52 5.72 12.95 -13.42
CA VAL A 52 5.04 13.12 -12.13
C VAL A 52 3.67 13.77 -12.36
N ALA A 53 2.62 13.22 -11.74
CA ALA A 53 1.29 13.81 -11.86
C ALA A 53 1.19 15.13 -11.07
N ASP A 54 0.32 16.03 -11.54
CA ASP A 54 -0.03 17.24 -10.80
C ASP A 54 -0.52 16.91 -9.38
N VAL A 55 -0.27 17.82 -8.46
CA VAL A 55 -0.70 17.71 -7.05
C VAL A 55 -1.69 18.82 -6.69
N PRO A 56 -2.60 18.59 -5.73
CA PRO A 56 -3.49 19.63 -5.24
C PRO A 56 -2.70 20.85 -4.73
N ALA A 57 -3.09 22.03 -5.19
CA ALA A 57 -2.52 23.28 -4.69
C ALA A 57 -2.85 23.46 -3.20
N ASN A 58 -1.85 23.85 -2.40
CA ASN A 58 -1.98 24.12 -0.97
C ASN A 58 -2.54 22.95 -0.14
N ASP A 59 -2.22 21.72 -0.52
CA ASP A 59 -2.60 20.56 0.29
C ASP A 59 -1.97 20.61 1.69
N LYS A 60 -2.78 20.37 2.73
CA LYS A 60 -2.36 20.43 4.13
C LYS A 60 -1.24 19.43 4.47
N PHE A 61 -1.22 18.30 3.79
CA PHE A 61 -0.30 17.19 4.05
C PHE A 61 0.64 16.90 2.88
N GLN A 62 0.65 17.77 1.85
CA GLN A 62 1.42 17.60 0.61
C GLN A 62 1.12 16.28 -0.12
N TYR A 63 -0.12 15.83 -0.02
CA TYR A 63 -0.58 14.61 -0.69
C TYR A 63 -0.90 14.83 -2.15
N THR A 64 -0.67 13.79 -2.96
CA THR A 64 -1.12 13.73 -4.35
C THR A 64 -2.65 13.51 -4.41
N TYR A 65 -3.27 13.76 -5.57
CA TYR A 65 -4.68 13.39 -5.79
C TYR A 65 -4.92 11.89 -5.60
N PHE A 66 -3.93 11.04 -5.93
CA PHE A 66 -4.02 9.62 -5.71
C PHE A 66 -4.08 9.28 -4.21
N ALA A 67 -3.22 9.90 -3.39
CA ALA A 67 -3.19 9.67 -1.94
C ALA A 67 -4.53 10.05 -1.27
N HIS A 68 -5.17 11.16 -1.68
CA HIS A 68 -6.51 11.53 -1.20
C HIS A 68 -7.58 10.48 -1.50
N LYS A 69 -7.46 9.74 -2.61
CA LYS A 69 -8.40 8.67 -2.97
C LYS A 69 -8.21 7.39 -2.15
N LEU A 70 -7.05 7.19 -1.52
CA LEU A 70 -6.78 5.98 -0.75
C LEU A 70 -7.67 5.87 0.49
N ASN A 71 -7.87 6.98 1.22
CA ASN A 71 -8.67 7.02 2.44
C ASN A 71 -10.12 7.47 2.24
N SER A 72 -10.50 7.86 1.01
CA SER A 72 -11.86 8.34 0.73
C SER A 72 -12.89 7.20 0.78
N PHE A 73 -14.04 7.47 1.41
CA PHE A 73 -15.19 6.58 1.37
C PHE A 73 -15.91 6.59 0.02
N GLN A 74 -15.71 7.62 -0.81
CA GLN A 74 -16.30 7.68 -2.16
C GLN A 74 -15.71 6.62 -3.09
N THR A 75 -14.48 6.19 -2.83
CA THR A 75 -13.77 5.14 -3.57
C THR A 75 -13.77 3.80 -2.82
N ALA A 76 -14.48 3.72 -1.69
CA ALA A 76 -14.57 2.48 -0.93
C ALA A 76 -15.47 1.45 -1.62
N PRO A 77 -15.15 0.15 -1.54
CA PRO A 77 -16.07 -0.88 -1.99
C PRO A 77 -17.31 -0.94 -1.10
N LYS A 78 -18.45 -1.40 -1.65
CA LYS A 78 -19.78 -1.37 -1.02
C LYS A 78 -19.91 -2.16 0.30
N LYS A 79 -18.90 -2.97 0.67
CA LYS A 79 -18.85 -3.84 1.86
C LYS A 79 -17.42 -3.86 2.40
N LEU A 80 -17.07 -2.85 3.19
CA LEU A 80 -15.77 -2.82 3.88
C LEU A 80 -15.72 -3.91 4.95
N LEU A 81 -14.55 -4.54 5.08
CA LEU A 81 -14.24 -5.35 6.24
C LEU A 81 -13.99 -4.44 7.44
N ALA A 82 -14.29 -4.92 8.65
CA ALA A 82 -14.00 -4.18 9.88
C ALA A 82 -12.51 -3.86 10.05
N SER A 83 -11.62 -4.59 9.36
CA SER A 83 -10.17 -4.36 9.35
C SER A 83 -9.71 -3.30 8.34
N ASP A 84 -10.59 -2.73 7.50
CA ASP A 84 -10.20 -1.75 6.48
C ASP A 84 -9.73 -0.43 7.13
N SER A 85 -8.60 0.10 6.64
CA SER A 85 -7.97 1.29 7.21
C SER A 85 -8.84 2.54 7.15
N ARG A 86 -9.79 2.64 6.21
CA ARG A 86 -10.71 3.80 6.12
C ARG A 86 -11.58 3.92 7.37
N LEU A 87 -11.86 2.80 8.04
CA LEU A 87 -12.68 2.76 9.25
C LEU A 87 -11.91 3.21 10.51
N ARG A 88 -10.60 3.46 10.42
CA ARG A 88 -9.79 3.86 11.59
C ARG A 88 -10.26 5.21 12.14
N PRO A 89 -10.81 5.27 13.37
CA PRO A 89 -11.40 6.49 13.92
C PRO A 89 -10.36 7.59 14.19
N ASP A 90 -9.12 7.22 14.51
CA ASP A 90 -8.03 8.18 14.74
C ASP A 90 -7.61 8.89 13.44
N ARG A 91 -7.58 8.15 12.31
CA ARG A 91 -7.28 8.71 10.98
C ARG A 91 -8.42 9.58 10.48
N TYR A 92 -9.66 9.14 10.66
CA TYR A 92 -10.83 9.93 10.28
C TYR A 92 -10.93 11.25 11.05
N ALA A 93 -10.70 11.24 12.37
CA ALA A 93 -10.65 12.45 13.19
C ALA A 93 -9.53 13.42 12.73
N LEU A 94 -8.35 12.88 12.41
CA LEU A 94 -7.23 13.66 11.90
C LEU A 94 -7.56 14.35 10.57
N GLU A 95 -8.21 13.63 9.66
CA GLU A 95 -8.65 14.17 8.36
C GLU A 95 -9.67 15.31 8.53
N LYS A 96 -10.56 15.21 9.53
CA LYS A 96 -11.49 16.28 9.91
C LYS A 96 -10.84 17.42 10.70
N GLY A 97 -9.56 17.32 11.04
CA GLY A 97 -8.82 18.33 11.79
C GLY A 97 -9.05 18.30 13.31
N ASP A 98 -9.74 17.29 13.84
CA ASP A 98 -9.94 17.11 15.28
C ASP A 98 -8.74 16.38 15.90
N LEU A 99 -7.69 17.15 16.22
CA LEU A 99 -6.44 16.63 16.76
C LEU A 99 -6.61 15.99 18.14
N SER A 100 -7.53 16.51 18.96
CA SER A 100 -7.80 15.99 20.31
C SER A 100 -8.40 14.58 20.21
N LYS A 101 -9.46 14.44 19.41
CA LYS A 101 -10.10 13.13 19.17
C LYS A 101 -9.16 12.15 18.48
N ALA A 102 -8.37 12.61 17.51
CA ALA A 102 -7.38 11.76 16.84
C ALA A 102 -6.36 11.19 17.83
N GLY A 103 -5.88 12.02 18.77
CA GLY A 103 -4.97 11.58 19.83
C GLY A 103 -5.62 10.55 20.76
N ALA A 104 -6.83 10.82 21.24
CA ALA A 104 -7.56 9.91 22.14
C ALA A 104 -7.85 8.54 21.48
N GLU A 105 -8.34 8.53 20.24
CA GLU A 105 -8.62 7.30 19.49
C GLU A 105 -7.35 6.52 19.15
N LYS A 106 -6.24 7.20 18.86
CA LYS A 106 -4.94 6.54 18.66
C LYS A 106 -4.53 5.77 19.90
N SER A 107 -4.59 6.40 21.09
CA SER A 107 -4.26 5.73 22.35
C SER A 107 -5.17 4.54 22.61
N ARG A 108 -6.49 4.70 22.42
CA ARG A 108 -7.47 3.62 22.59
C ARG A 108 -7.16 2.41 21.69
N LEU A 109 -6.84 2.64 20.41
CA LEU A 109 -6.53 1.57 19.45
C LEU A 109 -5.22 0.85 19.81
N GLU A 110 -4.17 1.58 20.19
CA GLU A 110 -2.90 0.98 20.60
C GLU A 110 -3.02 0.18 21.90
N GLU A 111 -3.80 0.67 22.87
CA GLU A 111 -4.08 -0.06 24.11
C GLU A 111 -4.87 -1.35 23.84
N ARG A 112 -5.88 -1.29 22.95
CA ARG A 112 -6.62 -2.48 22.50
C ARG A 112 -5.70 -3.47 21.78
N GLN A 113 -4.75 -3.00 20.96
CA GLN A 113 -3.74 -3.85 20.34
C GLN A 113 -2.84 -4.55 21.37
N ARG A 114 -2.37 -3.81 22.38
CA ARG A 114 -1.55 -4.36 23.46
C ARG A 114 -2.32 -5.34 24.34
N ALA A 115 -3.62 -5.10 24.56
CA ALA A 115 -4.49 -6.00 25.30
C ALA A 115 -4.73 -7.31 24.54
N GLU A 116 -5.07 -7.23 23.25
CA GLU A 116 -5.25 -8.41 22.40
C GLU A 116 -3.96 -9.24 22.33
N LYS A 117 -2.81 -8.61 22.12
CA LYS A 117 -1.53 -9.31 22.09
C LYS A 117 -1.27 -10.09 23.40
N ARG A 118 -1.51 -9.46 24.56
CA ARG A 118 -1.36 -10.10 25.87
C ARG A 118 -2.29 -11.29 26.07
N GLU A 119 -3.54 -11.17 25.60
CA GLU A 119 -4.51 -12.27 25.67
C GLU A 119 -4.11 -13.44 24.76
N ARG A 120 -3.64 -13.15 23.55
CA ARG A 120 -3.18 -14.17 22.62
C ARG A 120 -1.95 -14.92 23.17
N GLU A 121 -0.98 -14.18 23.70
CA GLU A 121 0.22 -14.75 24.33
C GLU A 121 -0.12 -15.57 25.59
N SER A 122 -1.07 -15.13 26.41
CA SER A 122 -1.47 -15.89 27.61
C SER A 122 -2.18 -17.21 27.27
N LYS A 123 -2.72 -17.32 26.06
CA LYS A 123 -3.33 -18.54 25.51
C LYS A 123 -2.35 -19.39 24.67
N ASP A 124 -1.07 -19.00 24.60
CA ASP A 124 -0.05 -19.63 23.74
C ASP A 124 -0.45 -19.72 22.26
N GLN A 125 -1.26 -18.77 21.80
CA GLN A 125 -1.73 -18.69 20.42
C GLN A 125 -0.74 -17.90 19.56
N LYS A 126 -0.42 -18.41 18.38
CA LYS A 126 0.39 -17.66 17.39
C LYS A 126 -0.50 -16.73 16.58
N PHE A 127 0.02 -15.56 16.22
CA PHE A 127 -0.65 -14.69 15.26
C PHE A 127 -0.49 -15.26 13.85
N THR A 128 -1.58 -15.35 13.11
CA THR A 128 -1.55 -15.73 11.70
C THR A 128 -2.35 -14.71 10.89
N PRO A 129 -1.74 -14.09 9.85
CA PRO A 129 -2.48 -13.18 8.99
C PRO A 129 -3.57 -13.91 8.23
N ARG A 130 -4.72 -13.25 8.05
CA ARG A 130 -5.91 -13.88 7.44
C ARG A 130 -5.81 -14.06 5.92
N TRP A 131 -5.21 -13.09 5.24
CA TRP A 131 -5.23 -12.97 3.77
C TRP A 131 -3.89 -13.32 3.11
N PHE A 132 -2.90 -13.69 3.92
CA PHE A 132 -1.57 -14.04 3.47
C PHE A 132 -1.07 -15.23 4.27
N ASP A 133 -0.36 -16.13 3.63
CA ASP A 133 0.28 -17.28 4.28
C ASP A 133 1.79 -17.02 4.34
N PRO A 134 2.46 -17.34 5.47
CA PRO A 134 3.91 -17.24 5.57
C PRO A 134 4.58 -18.19 4.57
N THR A 135 5.73 -17.80 4.03
CA THR A 135 6.57 -18.67 3.21
C THR A 135 7.85 -19.02 3.97
N ASP A 136 8.61 -20.00 3.46
CA ASP A 136 9.95 -20.33 3.98
C ASP A 136 11.03 -19.34 3.47
N GLU A 137 10.63 -18.34 2.67
CA GLU A 137 11.54 -17.37 2.08
C GLU A 137 11.77 -16.18 3.00
N VAL A 138 13.03 -15.75 3.06
CA VAL A 138 13.47 -14.58 3.81
C VAL A 138 14.28 -13.70 2.88
N THR A 139 13.91 -12.42 2.81
CA THR A 139 14.59 -11.44 1.95
C THR A 139 15.49 -10.55 2.80
N PRO A 140 16.80 -10.48 2.53
CA PRO A 140 17.69 -9.54 3.20
C PRO A 140 17.38 -8.12 2.74
N THR A 141 17.18 -7.21 3.70
CA THR A 141 16.96 -5.79 3.43
C THR A 141 17.97 -4.93 4.21
N PRO A 142 18.12 -3.63 3.89
CA PRO A 142 18.94 -2.72 4.69
C PRO A 142 18.54 -2.62 6.17
N TRP A 143 17.34 -3.09 6.52
CA TRP A 143 16.79 -3.06 7.88
C TRP A 143 16.79 -4.45 8.55
N GLY A 144 17.41 -5.44 7.92
CA GLY A 144 17.47 -6.83 8.38
C GLY A 144 16.70 -7.80 7.47
N ASP A 145 16.73 -9.05 7.88
CA ASP A 145 16.06 -10.15 7.20
C ASP A 145 14.55 -10.09 7.45
N LEU A 146 13.75 -10.06 6.38
CA LEU A 146 12.29 -10.00 6.44
C LEU A 146 11.66 -11.26 5.85
N GLU A 147 10.71 -11.82 6.59
CA GLU A 147 9.86 -12.92 6.13
C GLU A 147 9.02 -12.51 4.91
N VAL A 148 8.89 -13.41 3.94
CA VAL A 148 8.03 -13.21 2.78
C VAL A 148 6.67 -13.86 3.04
N TYR A 149 5.61 -13.17 2.61
CA TYR A 149 4.23 -13.64 2.74
C TYR A 149 3.59 -13.73 1.36
N SER A 150 2.92 -14.84 1.08
CA SER A 150 2.21 -15.07 -0.18
C SER A 150 0.73 -14.75 -0.03
N TYR A 151 0.14 -14.07 -1.02
CA TYR A 151 -1.29 -13.81 -1.03
C TYR A 151 -2.08 -15.11 -1.23
N ASN A 152 -3.01 -15.42 -0.33
CA ASN A 152 -3.68 -16.73 -0.29
C ASN A 152 -5.02 -16.81 -1.06
N GLY A 153 -5.42 -15.76 -1.80
CA GLY A 153 -6.64 -15.76 -2.62
C GLY A 153 -7.96 -15.56 -1.86
N ARG A 154 -8.00 -15.84 -0.55
CA ARG A 154 -9.25 -15.85 0.26
C ARG A 154 -9.96 -14.50 0.30
N TYR A 155 -9.21 -13.39 0.18
CA TYR A 155 -9.83 -12.06 0.13
C TYR A 155 -10.66 -11.85 -1.15
N MET A 156 -10.20 -12.35 -2.31
CA MET A 156 -10.96 -12.23 -3.56
C MET A 156 -12.23 -13.08 -3.52
N GLU A 157 -12.16 -14.28 -2.94
CA GLU A 157 -13.34 -15.13 -2.71
C GLU A 157 -14.38 -14.42 -1.82
N HIS A 158 -13.92 -13.84 -0.71
CA HIS A 158 -14.78 -13.04 0.17
C HIS A 158 -15.42 -11.86 -0.58
N ARG A 159 -14.64 -11.15 -1.41
CA ARG A 159 -15.15 -10.02 -2.22
C ARG A 159 -16.17 -10.47 -3.25
N ALA A 160 -15.93 -11.56 -3.96
CA ALA A 160 -16.88 -12.11 -4.94
C ALA A 160 -18.21 -12.50 -4.28
N ALA A 161 -18.16 -13.15 -3.11
CA ALA A 161 -19.36 -13.48 -2.34
C ALA A 161 -20.10 -12.23 -1.83
N ALA A 162 -19.36 -11.22 -1.38
CA ALA A 162 -19.90 -9.94 -0.94
C ALA A 162 -20.60 -9.19 -2.10
N ASP A 163 -20.04 -9.23 -3.31
CA ASP A 163 -20.61 -8.56 -4.47
C ASP A 163 -21.81 -9.33 -5.06
N SER A 164 -21.86 -10.67 -4.90
CA SER A 164 -22.98 -11.51 -5.34
C SER A 164 -24.21 -11.43 -4.42
N SER A 165 -24.05 -11.00 -3.17
CA SER A 165 -25.16 -10.87 -2.23
C SER A 165 -25.91 -9.55 -2.47
N ASN A 166 -27.07 -9.65 -3.15
CA ASN A 166 -28.02 -8.58 -3.50
C ASN A 166 -28.69 -7.90 -2.28
N SER A 167 -27.90 -7.35 -1.37
CA SER A 167 -28.36 -6.41 -0.36
C SER A 167 -28.27 -5.01 -0.96
N SER A 168 -29.38 -4.48 -1.46
CA SER A 168 -29.47 -3.15 -2.11
C SER A 168 -29.51 -1.98 -1.12
N SER A 169 -29.30 -2.20 0.17
CA SER A 169 -29.18 -1.09 1.12
C SER A 169 -27.77 -0.51 1.04
N GLU A 170 -27.67 0.80 0.81
CA GLU A 170 -26.43 1.55 1.06
C GLU A 170 -25.95 1.19 2.47
N ILE A 171 -24.81 0.50 2.55
CA ILE A 171 -24.19 0.21 3.83
C ILE A 171 -23.67 1.55 4.32
N ASP A 172 -24.28 2.07 5.38
CA ASP A 172 -23.75 3.20 6.11
C ASP A 172 -22.39 2.80 6.67
N VAL A 173 -21.34 3.19 5.97
CA VAL A 173 -19.96 2.84 6.33
C VAL A 173 -19.60 3.37 7.72
N THR A 174 -20.31 4.38 8.22
CA THR A 174 -20.14 4.90 9.58
C THR A 174 -20.68 3.97 10.66
N SER A 175 -21.50 2.97 10.29
CA SER A 175 -22.02 1.95 11.21
C SER A 175 -21.06 0.77 11.45
N ILE A 176 -19.99 0.65 10.66
CA ILE A 176 -19.03 -0.46 10.79
C ILE A 176 -17.97 -0.09 11.82
N GLU A 177 -17.95 -0.78 12.96
CA GLU A 177 -16.89 -0.60 13.94
C GLU A 177 -15.57 -1.17 13.41
N PHE A 178 -14.50 -0.37 13.48
CA PHE A 178 -13.16 -0.85 13.17
C PHE A 178 -12.73 -1.96 14.13
N ASN A 179 -12.48 -3.13 13.56
CA ASN A 179 -11.96 -4.29 14.26
C ASN A 179 -10.98 -5.07 13.37
N PRO A 180 -9.67 -4.83 13.52
CA PRO A 180 -8.64 -5.54 12.75
C PRO A 180 -8.32 -6.94 13.30
N TRP A 181 -8.71 -7.26 14.54
CA TRP A 181 -8.41 -8.54 15.20
C TRP A 181 -9.49 -9.58 14.88
N GLN A 182 -9.64 -9.87 13.59
CA GLN A 182 -10.55 -10.91 13.09
C GLN A 182 -9.75 -12.17 12.75
N TYR A 183 -9.69 -13.11 13.69
CA TYR A 183 -9.06 -14.40 13.50
C TYR A 183 -10.00 -15.36 12.76
N SER A 184 -9.44 -16.29 12.00
CA SER A 184 -10.19 -17.47 11.53
C SER A 184 -10.69 -18.25 12.75
N ASP A 185 -11.91 -18.77 12.69
CA ASP A 185 -12.46 -19.63 13.75
C ASP A 185 -11.52 -20.82 13.98
N VAL A 186 -10.79 -20.79 15.09
CA VAL A 186 -9.83 -21.84 15.50
C VAL A 186 -10.57 -23.12 15.96
N SER A 187 -11.89 -23.20 15.75
CA SER A 187 -12.77 -24.27 16.23
C SER A 187 -13.15 -25.31 15.17
N THR A 188 -12.47 -25.35 14.02
CA THR A 188 -12.74 -26.36 12.96
C THR A 188 -11.50 -27.11 12.47
N GLU A 189 -10.46 -27.25 13.29
CA GLU A 189 -9.42 -28.27 13.11
C GLU A 189 -9.50 -29.35 14.19
#